data_AF-A0A3C2DIR7-F1
#
_entry.id   AF-A0A3C2DIR7-F1
#
_cell.length_a   1.000
_cell.length_b   1.000
_cell.length_c   1.000
_cell.angle_alpha   90.00
_cell.angle_beta   90.00
_cell.angle_gamma   90.00
#
_symmetry.space_group_name_H-M   'P 1'
#
loop_
_entity.id
_entity.type
_entity.pdbx_description
1 polymer ?
#
loop_
_entity_poly.entity_id
_entity_poly.type
_entity_poly.pdbx_seq_one_letter_code
_entity_poly.pdbx_strand_id
1 'polypeptide(L)' 'VHNFCAGPCTLPVSVLEEVRDEFLDFGGTGMSIIESSHRGAAYDAV' A
#
# COMPACT_ATOMS: atom_id res chain seq x y z
N VAL A 1 2.25 1.77 -21.39
CA VAL A 1 2.78 3.16 -21.24
C VAL A 1 4.13 3.07 -20.56
N HIS A 2 5.12 3.88 -20.94
CA HIS A 2 6.39 4.00 -20.21
C HIS A 2 6.47 5.39 -19.59
N ASN A 3 6.56 5.47 -18.27
CA ASN A 3 6.62 6.72 -17.51
C ASN A 3 8.08 7.04 -17.14
N PHE A 4 8.58 8.18 -17.63
CA PHE A 4 9.94 8.68 -17.44
C PHE A 4 9.99 9.95 -16.57
N CYS A 5 8.97 10.22 -15.77
CA CYS A 5 8.95 11.38 -14.87
C CYS A 5 10.13 11.34 -13.87
N ALA A 6 10.75 12.51 -13.64
CA ALA A 6 11.88 12.67 -12.72
C ALA A 6 11.48 12.66 -11.23
N GLY A 7 10.19 12.87 -10.92
CA GLY A 7 9.69 12.94 -9.54
C GLY A 7 8.32 13.63 -9.43
N PRO A 8 7.29 13.00 -8.82
CA PRO A 8 7.21 11.58 -8.47
C PRO A 8 7.47 10.69 -9.71
N CYS A 9 7.94 9.46 -9.48
CA CYS A 9 8.38 8.56 -10.55
C CYS A 9 7.61 7.22 -10.55
N THR A 10 7.92 6.38 -11.53
CA THR A 10 7.26 5.08 -11.72
C THR A 10 7.53 4.11 -10.57
N LEU A 11 6.47 3.49 -10.06
CA LEU A 11 6.54 2.35 -9.14
C LEU A 11 6.42 1.03 -9.92
N PRO A 12 6.97 -0.09 -9.41
CA PRO A 12 6.75 -1.41 -9.98
C PRO A 12 5.25 -1.75 -10.01
N VAL A 13 4.78 -2.29 -11.14
CA VAL A 13 3.36 -2.65 -11.31
C VAL A 13 2.91 -3.66 -10.26
N SER A 14 3.75 -4.65 -9.95
CA SER A 14 3.45 -5.68 -8.94
C SER A 14 3.16 -5.08 -7.55
N VAL A 15 3.87 -4.02 -7.16
CA VAL A 15 3.64 -3.33 -5.88
C VAL A 15 2.32 -2.56 -5.91
N LEU A 16 2.00 -1.91 -7.03
CA LEU A 16 0.71 -1.23 -7.18
C LEU A 16 -0.47 -2.20 -7.17
N GLU A 17 -0.30 -3.40 -7.73
CA GLU A 17 -1.29 -4.46 -7.72
C GLU A 17 -1.51 -5.03 -6.31
N GLU A 18 -0.43 -5.32 -5.57
CA GLU A 18 -0.50 -5.74 -4.16
C GLU A 18 -1.22 -4.69 -3.31
N VAL A 19 -0.80 -3.42 -3.41
CA VAL A 19 -1.44 -2.32 -2.67
C VAL A 19 -2.92 -2.20 -3.05
N ARG A 20 -3.28 -2.32 -4.34
CA ARG A 20 -4.67 -2.27 -4.80
C ARG A 20 -5.50 -3.37 -4.15
N ASP A 21 -4.97 -4.60 -4.11
CA ASP A 21 -5.71 -5.77 -3.66
C ASP A 21 -5.92 -5.76 -2.14
N GLU A 22 -5.00 -5.18 -1.37
CA GLU A 22 -5.09 -5.06 0.09
C GLU A 22 -5.60 -3.69 0.59
N PHE A 23 -5.84 -2.73 -0.31
CA PHE A 23 -6.08 -1.33 0.08
C PHE A 23 -7.27 -1.15 1.03
N LEU A 24 -8.32 -1.96 0.86
CA LEU A 24 -9.55 -1.86 1.66
C LEU A 24 -9.55 -2.78 2.88
N ASP A 25 -8.73 -3.83 2.88
CA ASP A 25 -8.62 -4.79 3.97
C ASP A 25 -7.17 -5.27 4.04
N PHE A 26 -6.38 -4.56 4.82
CA PHE A 26 -4.97 -4.87 4.99
C PHE A 26 -4.82 -6.06 5.95
N GLY A 27 -4.26 -7.17 5.46
CA GLY A 27 -3.98 -8.35 6.29
C GLY A 27 -5.20 -8.98 6.97
N GLY A 28 -6.41 -8.79 6.44
CA GLY A 28 -7.65 -9.33 7.04
C GLY A 28 -8.09 -8.61 8.32
N THR A 29 -7.65 -7.36 8.52
CA THR A 29 -8.02 -6.53 9.68
C THR A 29 -9.42 -5.91 9.55
N GLY A 30 -10.01 -5.98 8.36
CA GLY A 30 -11.29 -5.35 8.01
C GLY A 30 -11.19 -3.84 7.77
N MET A 31 -9.98 -3.28 7.67
CA MET A 31 -9.72 -1.85 7.46
C MET A 31 -8.45 -1.65 6.63
N SER A 32 -8.29 -0.45 6.05
CA SER A 32 -7.07 -0.08 5.35
C SER A 32 -5.90 0.16 6.32
N ILE A 33 -4.67 -0.03 5.84
CA ILE A 33 -3.45 0.34 6.58
C ILE A 33 -3.39 1.85 6.90
N ILE A 34 -3.98 2.70 6.04
CA ILE A 34 -4.00 4.16 6.25
C ILE A 34 -5.04 4.61 7.29
N GLU A 35 -5.98 3.73 7.63
CA GLU A 35 -6.99 3.95 8.68
C GLU A 35 -6.55 3.35 10.02
N SER A 36 -5.52 2.48 9.98
CA SER A 36 -4.96 1.81 11.15
C SER A 36 -4.14 2.75 12.03
N SER A 37 -4.09 2.45 13.33
CA SER A 37 -3.22 3.18 14.25
C SER A 37 -1.75 2.94 13.90
N HIS A 38 -0.94 4.00 13.83
CA HIS A 38 0.52 3.90 13.68
C HIS A 38 1.23 3.23 14.88
N ARG A 39 0.49 2.86 15.94
CA ARG A 39 0.97 2.08 17.09
C ARG A 39 0.28 0.71 17.20
N GLY A 40 -0.48 0.35 16.17
CA GLY A 40 -1.22 -0.91 16.12
C GLY A 40 -0.35 -2.02 15.54
N ALA A 41 -0.62 -3.26 15.95
CA ALA A 41 0.15 -4.42 15.52
C ALA A 41 0.21 -4.59 13.98
N ALA A 42 -0.84 -4.19 13.26
CA ALA A 42 -0.86 -4.24 11.79
C ALA A 42 0.13 -3.27 11.15
N TYR A 43 0.32 -2.08 11.75
CA TYR A 43 1.30 -1.10 11.28
C TYR A 43 2.73 -1.49 11.70
N ASP A 44 2.91 -1.99 12.93
CA ASP A 44 4.20 -2.45 13.45
C ASP A 44 4.76 -3.68 12.69
N ALA A 45 3.92 -4.41 11.96
CA ALA A 45 4.31 -5.60 11.20
C ALA A 45 4.88 -5.30 9.79
N VAL A 46 4.85 -4.03 9.37
CA VAL A 46 5.34 -3.54 8.07
C VAL A 46 6.70 -2.88 8.22
#